data_AF-A0A1M5YFI1-F1
#
_entry.id   AF-A0A1M5YFI1-F1
#
_cell.length_a   1.000
_cell.length_b   1.000
_cell.length_c   1.000
_cell.angle_alpha   90.00
_cell.angle_beta   90.00
_cell.angle_gamma   90.00
#
_symmetry.space_group_name_H-M   'P 1'
#
loop_
_entity.id
_entity.type
_entity.pdbx_description
1 polymer ?
#
loop_
_entity_poly.entity_id
_entity_poly.type
_entity_poly.pdbx_seq_one_letter_code
_entity_poly.pdbx_strand_id
1 'polypeptide(L)'
;MSNKKKIYFNPIFICLCLLLVTPLGIFLLWKSQRYNKNFTLTLSAMSCVYFVSLVSLITLSVNFNSITGFFVDDNSDSVAVAKMKSPNSNLDMNCDLDSIVKFYNTAIKETAGKDIPLPESTINFLDKYVTIFPSNTKNDVKKIYSLLSESPDYNQLISNTSLYNNKVISISGTAMKITETIVNNQQMSILEVTANENNKYTILFPGPVGIKEGGNLICLGVPITTLDNNNLVLIGGKLETVY
;
A
#
# COMPACT_ATOMS: atom_id res chain seq x y z
N MET A 1 4.79 -30.32 22.33
CA MET A 1 5.28 -29.49 21.20
C MET A 1 4.80 -30.12 19.89
N SER A 2 3.84 -29.51 19.20
CA SER A 2 3.25 -30.05 17.97
C SER A 2 3.69 -29.20 16.77
N ASN A 3 4.62 -29.71 15.97
CA ASN A 3 5.05 -29.09 14.72
C ASN A 3 3.94 -29.21 13.65
N LYS A 4 3.08 -28.20 13.53
CA LYS A 4 2.19 -28.08 12.38
C LYS A 4 3.02 -27.56 11.19
N LYS A 5 3.36 -28.46 10.26
CA LYS A 5 3.87 -28.08 8.92
C LYS A 5 2.77 -27.31 8.18
N LYS A 6 3.00 -26.03 7.90
CA LYS A 6 2.17 -25.25 6.97
C LYS A 6 2.47 -25.74 5.55
N ILE A 7 1.46 -26.29 4.88
CA ILE A 7 1.53 -26.62 3.45
C ILE A 7 1.25 -25.31 2.70
N TYR A 8 2.26 -24.78 2.03
CA TYR A 8 2.10 -23.63 1.14
C TYR A 8 1.60 -24.15 -0.21
N PHE A 9 0.32 -23.90 -0.51
CA PHE A 9 -0.20 -24.14 -1.85
C PHE A 9 0.37 -23.08 -2.79
N ASN A 10 1.17 -23.51 -3.75
CA ASN A 10 1.70 -22.62 -4.77
C ASN A 10 0.56 -22.22 -5.72
N PRO A 11 0.16 -20.93 -5.79
CA PRO A 11 -0.92 -20.48 -6.65
C PRO A 11 -0.66 -20.79 -8.14
N ILE A 12 0.61 -20.93 -8.54
CA ILE A 12 1.00 -21.35 -9.89
C ILE A 12 0.50 -22.77 -10.18
N PHE A 13 0.55 -23.68 -9.20
CA PHE A 13 0.11 -25.06 -9.37
C PHE A 13 -1.41 -25.16 -9.58
N ILE A 14 -2.19 -24.34 -8.88
CA ILE A 14 -3.64 -24.27 -9.05
C ILE A 14 -4.00 -23.73 -10.44
N CYS A 15 -3.32 -22.67 -10.89
CA CYS A 15 -3.48 -22.15 -12.26
C CYS A 15 -3.14 -23.19 -13.33
N LEU A 16 -2.06 -23.96 -13.13
CA LEU A 16 -1.63 -24.97 -14.08
C LEU A 16 -2.63 -26.14 -14.16
N CYS A 17 -3.22 -26.55 -13.03
CA CYS A 17 -4.29 -27.54 -13.01
C CYS A 17 -5.55 -27.02 -13.71
N LEU A 18 -5.95 -25.76 -13.50
CA LEU A 18 -7.12 -25.18 -14.16
C LEU A 18 -6.93 -25.05 -15.67
N LEU A 19 -5.72 -24.73 -16.15
CA LEU A 19 -5.38 -24.65 -17.57
C LEU A 19 -5.39 -26.01 -18.28
N LEU A 20 -5.18 -27.12 -17.56
CA LEU A 20 -5.18 -28.46 -18.14
C LEU A 20 -6.56 -29.14 -18.11
N VAL A 21 -7.39 -28.82 -17.13
CA VAL A 21 -8.72 -29.45 -16.97
C VAL A 21 -9.77 -28.80 -17.87
N THR A 22 -9.69 -27.48 -18.12
CA THR A 22 -10.66 -26.78 -18.97
C THR A 22 -10.64 -27.20 -20.44
N PRO A 23 -9.49 -27.39 -21.13
CA PRO A 23 -9.49 -27.80 -22.53
C PRO A 23 -9.98 -29.24 -22.70
N LEU A 24 -9.69 -30.11 -21.72
CA LEU A 24 -10.14 -31.50 -21.73
C LEU A 24 -11.66 -31.59 -21.56
N GLY A 25 -12.24 -30.78 -20.66
CA GLY A 25 -13.69 -30.68 -20.49
C GLY A 25 -14.40 -30.16 -21.76
N ILE A 26 -13.84 -29.12 -22.39
CA ILE A 26 -14.36 -28.57 -23.65
C ILE A 26 -14.26 -29.61 -24.79
N PHE A 27 -13.16 -30.35 -24.88
CA PHE A 27 -12.96 -31.39 -25.89
C PHE A 27 -13.96 -32.56 -25.73
N LEU A 28 -14.22 -32.99 -24.49
CA LEU A 28 -15.21 -34.02 -24.19
C LEU A 28 -16.64 -33.56 -24.51
N LEU A 29 -16.98 -32.31 -24.23
CA LEU A 29 -18.28 -31.73 -24.58
C LEU A 29 -18.45 -31.57 -26.10
N TRP A 30 -17.39 -31.18 -26.81
CA TRP A 30 -17.39 -31.07 -28.27
C TRP A 30 -17.58 -32.44 -28.94
N LYS A 31 -16.93 -33.50 -28.43
CA LYS A 31 -17.08 -34.87 -28.94
C LYS A 31 -18.47 -35.46 -28.69
N SER A 32 -19.15 -35.04 -27.61
CA SER A 32 -20.48 -35.53 -27.23
C SER A 32 -21.61 -35.00 -28.11
N GLN A 33 -21.46 -33.82 -28.73
CA GLN A 33 -22.54 -33.17 -29.45
C GLN A 33 -22.28 -33.13 -30.97
N ARG A 34 -22.97 -33.98 -31.73
CA ARG A 34 -23.08 -33.84 -33.19
C ARG A 34 -23.82 -32.53 -33.51
N TYR A 35 -23.06 -31.51 -33.89
CA TYR A 35 -23.46 -30.27 -34.59
C TYR A 35 -24.87 -29.74 -34.34
N ASN A 36 -25.03 -28.98 -33.24
CA ASN A 36 -26.13 -28.05 -33.06
C ASN A 36 -25.59 -26.61 -33.18
N LYS A 37 -26.13 -25.79 -34.09
CA LYS A 37 -25.65 -24.41 -34.36
C LYS A 37 -25.68 -23.50 -33.12
N ASN A 38 -26.55 -23.83 -32.15
CA ASN A 38 -26.64 -23.10 -30.88
C ASN A 38 -25.45 -23.40 -29.95
N PHE A 39 -24.77 -24.54 -30.12
CA PHE A 39 -23.61 -24.92 -29.31
C PHE A 39 -22.36 -24.11 -29.67
N THR A 40 -22.16 -23.80 -30.96
CA THR A 40 -21.06 -22.92 -31.40
C THR A 40 -21.17 -21.51 -30.82
N LEU A 41 -22.40 -21.02 -30.65
CA LEU A 41 -22.66 -19.67 -30.15
C LEU A 41 -22.46 -19.59 -28.63
N THR A 42 -22.89 -20.60 -27.88
CA THR A 42 -22.61 -20.70 -26.44
C THR A 42 -21.13 -20.96 -26.14
N LEU A 43 -20.44 -21.76 -26.97
CA LEU A 43 -19.00 -21.98 -26.82
C LEU A 43 -18.19 -20.70 -27.07
N SER A 44 -18.58 -19.92 -28.08
CA SER A 44 -17.96 -18.61 -28.36
C SER A 44 -18.17 -17.60 -27.23
N ALA A 45 -19.36 -17.58 -26.62
CA ALA A 45 -19.63 -16.70 -25.48
C ALA A 45 -18.80 -17.13 -24.25
N MET A 46 -18.73 -18.43 -23.97
CA MET A 46 -17.94 -18.99 -22.86
C MET A 46 -16.43 -18.76 -23.06
N SER A 47 -15.92 -18.88 -24.28
CA SER A 47 -14.51 -18.60 -24.57
C SER A 47 -14.16 -17.13 -24.38
N CYS A 48 -15.05 -16.20 -24.72
CA CYS A 48 -14.85 -14.77 -24.48
C CYS A 48 -14.79 -14.45 -22.98
N VAL A 49 -15.71 -15.00 -22.17
CA VAL A 49 -15.70 -14.80 -20.72
C VAL A 49 -14.42 -15.38 -20.12
N TYR A 50 -13.99 -16.57 -20.56
CA TYR A 50 -12.75 -17.19 -20.10
C TYR A 50 -11.51 -16.35 -20.47
N PHE A 51 -11.44 -15.83 -21.69
CA PHE A 51 -10.33 -14.97 -22.12
C PHE A 51 -10.26 -13.67 -21.32
N VAL A 52 -11.40 -13.01 -21.06
CA VAL A 52 -11.44 -11.80 -20.24
C VAL A 52 -11.00 -12.10 -18.80
N SER A 53 -11.49 -13.20 -18.21
CA SER A 53 -11.08 -13.62 -16.87
C SER A 53 -9.59 -14.02 -16.80
N LEU A 54 -9.06 -14.69 -17.82
CA LEU A 54 -7.65 -15.07 -17.89
C LEU A 54 -6.75 -13.84 -18.03
N VAL A 55 -7.13 -12.87 -18.87
CA VAL A 55 -6.39 -11.60 -19.00
C VAL A 55 -6.42 -10.85 -17.67
N SER A 56 -7.57 -10.73 -17.00
CA SER A 56 -7.64 -10.10 -15.68
C SER A 56 -6.78 -10.81 -14.62
N LEU A 57 -6.74 -12.15 -14.63
CA LEU A 57 -5.92 -12.93 -13.71
C LEU A 57 -4.42 -12.82 -14.02
N ILE A 58 -4.04 -12.78 -15.30
CA ILE A 58 -2.66 -12.52 -15.73
C ILE A 58 -2.24 -11.12 -15.30
N THR A 59 -3.06 -10.09 -15.54
CA THR A 59 -2.76 -8.72 -15.09
C THR A 59 -2.61 -8.63 -13.58
N LEU A 60 -3.43 -9.35 -12.80
CA LEU A 60 -3.25 -9.47 -11.36
C LEU A 60 -1.91 -10.14 -11.01
N SER A 61 -1.56 -11.24 -11.68
CA SER A 61 -0.33 -12.01 -11.41
C SER A 61 0.95 -11.28 -11.84
N VAL A 62 0.92 -10.48 -12.91
CA VAL A 62 2.05 -9.64 -13.35
C VAL A 62 2.28 -8.51 -12.36
N ASN A 63 1.22 -7.96 -11.77
CA ASN A 63 1.32 -7.02 -10.64
C ASN A 63 1.86 -7.67 -9.35
N PHE A 64 1.71 -8.99 -9.18
CA PHE A 64 2.32 -9.72 -8.06
C PHE A 64 3.79 -10.12 -8.33
N ASN A 65 4.16 -10.38 -9.59
CA ASN A 65 5.55 -10.69 -9.95
C ASN A 65 6.47 -9.45 -9.99
N SER A 66 5.93 -8.25 -10.22
CA SER A 66 6.71 -7.01 -10.07
C SER A 66 7.09 -6.71 -8.60
N ILE A 67 6.42 -7.35 -7.64
CA ILE A 67 6.69 -7.20 -6.20
C ILE A 67 7.72 -8.25 -5.69
N THR A 68 8.00 -9.31 -6.44
CA THR A 68 8.90 -10.40 -6.02
C THR A 68 10.25 -10.46 -6.76
N GLY A 69 10.50 -9.55 -7.70
CA GLY A 69 11.70 -9.53 -8.56
C GLY A 69 12.84 -8.61 -8.12
N PHE A 70 13.18 -8.52 -6.82
CA PHE A 70 14.44 -7.90 -6.40
C PHE A 70 15.25 -8.87 -5.55
N PHE A 71 16.57 -8.90 -5.79
CA PHE A 71 17.63 -9.86 -5.38
C PHE A 71 17.80 -10.98 -6.44
N VAL A 72 18.90 -11.12 -7.19
CA VAL A 72 20.33 -10.82 -6.95
C VAL A 72 21.01 -10.65 -8.31
N ASP A 73 21.85 -9.63 -8.49
CA ASP A 73 23.05 -9.74 -9.33
C ASP A 73 24.23 -9.34 -8.44
N ASP A 74 24.98 -10.36 -8.02
CA ASP A 74 26.30 -10.19 -7.45
C ASP A 74 27.29 -10.01 -8.60
N ASN A 75 28.16 -9.00 -8.44
CA ASN A 75 29.48 -8.87 -9.04
C ASN A 75 29.59 -8.16 -10.41
N SER A 76 29.96 -6.86 -10.39
CA SER A 76 31.17 -6.37 -11.08
C SER A 76 31.37 -4.86 -10.85
N ASP A 77 32.51 -4.53 -10.23
CA ASP A 77 33.42 -3.42 -10.51
C ASP A 77 32.89 -1.98 -10.71
N SER A 78 33.23 -1.17 -9.71
CA SER A 78 33.72 0.21 -9.80
C SER A 78 33.42 1.01 -11.07
N VAL A 79 32.43 1.91 -10.98
CA VAL A 79 32.54 3.24 -11.58
C VAL A 79 32.08 4.26 -10.55
N ALA A 80 32.98 5.16 -10.20
CA ALA A 80 32.74 6.28 -9.30
C ALA A 80 31.62 7.18 -9.86
N VAL A 81 30.44 7.13 -9.22
CA VAL A 81 29.41 8.16 -9.39
C VAL A 81 29.47 9.06 -8.17
N ALA A 82 29.62 10.35 -8.44
CA ALA A 82 29.87 11.42 -7.50
C ALA A 82 28.99 11.33 -6.25
N LYS A 83 29.64 11.41 -5.07
CA LYS A 83 29.00 11.78 -3.82
C LYS A 83 28.39 13.17 -3.98
N MET A 84 27.14 13.26 -4.43
CA MET A 84 26.31 14.41 -4.09
C MET A 84 26.03 14.32 -2.60
N LYS A 85 26.63 15.24 -1.83
CA LYS A 85 26.27 15.50 -0.44
C LYS A 85 24.75 15.71 -0.38
N SER A 86 24.06 14.77 0.27
CA SER A 86 22.72 14.98 0.78
C SER A 86 22.73 16.25 1.64
N PRO A 87 21.86 17.24 1.39
CA PRO A 87 21.70 18.36 2.30
C PRO A 87 21.05 17.80 3.59
N ASN A 88 21.79 17.86 4.70
CA ASN A 88 21.33 17.73 6.08
C ASN A 88 20.14 16.79 6.36
N SER A 89 20.45 15.49 6.50
CA SER A 89 19.65 14.58 7.30
C SER A 89 19.93 14.79 8.80
N ASN A 90 19.59 15.96 9.34
CA ASN A 90 19.50 16.13 10.81
C ASN A 90 18.06 15.81 11.23
N LEU A 91 17.69 14.53 11.10
CA LEU A 91 16.59 13.93 11.86
C LEU A 91 17.12 13.64 13.27
N ASP A 92 17.56 14.68 13.99
CA ASP A 92 17.62 14.65 15.45
C ASP A 92 16.20 14.94 15.94
N MET A 93 15.29 13.98 15.75
CA MET A 93 14.22 13.85 16.71
C MET A 93 14.92 13.55 18.03
N ASN A 94 15.03 14.56 18.89
CA ASN A 94 15.18 14.28 20.31
C ASN A 94 14.05 13.29 20.61
N CYS A 95 14.42 12.03 20.91
CA CYS A 95 13.58 10.83 20.74
C CYS A 95 12.51 10.72 21.83
N ASP A 96 11.98 11.87 22.26
CA ASP A 96 10.99 12.03 23.29
C ASP A 96 9.60 12.00 22.64
N LEU A 97 8.79 11.04 23.07
CA LEU A 97 7.44 10.80 22.58
C LEU A 97 6.59 12.07 22.62
N ASP A 98 6.77 12.91 23.63
CA ASP A 98 6.05 14.17 23.79
C ASP A 98 6.29 15.14 22.63
N SER A 99 7.49 15.14 22.06
CA SER A 99 7.84 15.99 20.91
C SER A 99 7.15 15.52 19.64
N ILE A 100 7.06 14.20 19.44
CA ILE A 100 6.41 13.57 18.29
C ILE A 100 4.89 13.74 18.37
N VAL A 101 4.30 13.53 19.55
CA VAL A 101 2.88 13.73 19.77
C VAL A 101 2.50 15.19 19.53
N LYS A 102 3.29 16.15 20.04
CA LYS A 102 3.10 17.58 19.74
C LYS A 102 3.23 17.87 18.26
N PHE A 103 4.23 17.31 17.58
CA PHE A 103 4.44 17.50 16.14
C PHE A 103 3.22 17.08 15.32
N TYR A 104 2.71 15.86 15.53
CA TYR A 104 1.53 15.38 14.80
C TYR A 104 0.24 16.10 15.21
N ASN A 105 0.03 16.43 16.48
CA ASN A 105 -1.14 17.21 16.91
C ASN A 105 -1.16 18.59 16.24
N THR A 106 -0.01 19.28 16.14
CA THR A 106 0.09 20.55 15.42
C THR A 106 -0.20 20.38 13.93
N ALA A 107 0.36 19.36 13.28
CA ALA A 107 0.08 19.09 11.87
C ALA A 107 -1.40 18.78 11.59
N ILE A 108 -2.06 18.03 12.48
CA ILE A 108 -3.50 17.77 12.42
C ILE A 108 -4.28 19.07 12.58
N LYS A 109 -3.90 19.94 13.52
CA LYS A 109 -4.52 21.26 13.71
C LYS A 109 -4.40 22.13 12.47
N GLU A 110 -3.22 22.18 11.84
CA GLU A 110 -3.00 22.93 10.59
C GLU A 110 -3.86 22.41 9.44
N THR A 111 -4.07 21.10 9.38
CA THR A 111 -4.89 20.46 8.34
C THR A 111 -6.39 20.63 8.60
N ALA A 112 -6.82 20.42 9.83
CA ALA A 112 -8.23 20.33 10.21
C ALA A 112 -8.85 21.66 10.66
N GLY A 113 -8.02 22.66 10.97
CA GLY A 113 -8.45 23.92 11.60
C GLY A 113 -8.95 23.76 13.05
N LYS A 114 -8.87 22.57 13.64
CA LYS A 114 -9.35 22.25 14.99
C LYS A 114 -8.37 21.32 15.72
N ASP A 115 -8.31 21.46 17.04
CA ASP A 115 -7.46 20.62 17.89
C ASP A 115 -8.07 19.22 18.04
N ILE A 116 -7.54 18.26 17.28
CA ILE A 116 -7.90 16.83 17.39
C ILE A 116 -6.70 16.10 17.99
N PRO A 117 -6.77 15.65 19.25
CA PRO A 117 -5.66 14.93 19.86
C PRO A 117 -5.48 13.55 19.22
N LEU A 118 -4.23 13.11 19.11
CA LEU A 118 -3.90 11.74 18.75
C LEU A 118 -4.55 10.73 19.73
N PRO A 119 -5.17 9.66 19.23
CA PRO A 119 -5.67 8.56 20.06
C PRO A 119 -4.54 7.89 20.86
N GLU A 120 -4.81 7.48 22.10
CA GLU A 120 -3.83 6.81 22.97
C GLU A 120 -3.22 5.56 22.32
N SER A 121 -4.03 4.78 21.58
CA SER A 121 -3.55 3.60 20.84
C SER A 121 -2.54 3.96 19.74
N THR A 122 -2.70 5.12 19.09
CA THR A 122 -1.75 5.66 18.11
C THR A 122 -0.50 6.17 18.79
N ILE A 123 -0.62 6.85 19.94
CA ILE A 123 0.53 7.30 20.74
C ILE A 123 1.39 6.11 21.17
N ASN A 124 0.78 5.07 21.73
CA ASN A 124 1.48 3.84 22.13
C ASN A 124 2.12 3.11 20.93
N PHE A 125 1.49 3.18 19.75
CA PHE A 125 2.08 2.65 18.53
C PHE A 125 3.32 3.44 18.11
N LEU A 126 3.23 4.78 18.09
CA LEU A 126 4.34 5.66 17.73
C LEU A 126 5.50 5.52 18.71
N ASP A 127 5.24 5.43 20.01
CA ASP A 127 6.29 5.19 21.02
C ASP A 127 7.09 3.92 20.71
N LYS A 128 6.38 2.84 20.40
CA LYS A 128 7.00 1.54 20.08
C LYS A 128 7.77 1.55 18.76
N TYR A 129 7.36 2.35 17.78
CA TYR A 129 7.83 2.29 16.40
C TYR A 129 8.39 3.62 15.86
N VAL A 130 8.68 4.59 16.72
CA VAL A 130 9.20 5.91 16.34
C VAL A 130 10.42 5.81 15.45
N THR A 131 11.32 4.86 15.75
CA THR A 131 12.58 4.68 15.02
C THR A 131 12.41 4.21 13.57
N ILE A 132 11.21 3.79 13.18
CA ILE A 132 10.92 3.32 11.81
C ILE A 132 9.92 4.24 11.07
N PHE A 133 9.40 5.29 11.70
CA PHE A 133 8.45 6.25 11.11
C PHE A 133 9.05 7.67 11.04
N PRO A 134 9.28 8.24 9.85
CA PRO A 134 9.19 7.62 8.53
C PRO A 134 10.37 6.67 8.28
N SER A 135 10.17 5.70 7.39
CA SER A 135 11.21 4.72 7.04
C SER A 135 12.26 5.33 6.12
N ASN A 136 13.50 5.39 6.62
CA ASN A 136 14.64 5.95 5.89
C ASN A 136 15.56 4.89 5.30
N THR A 137 15.52 3.66 5.82
CA THR A 137 16.36 2.55 5.35
C THR A 137 15.56 1.38 4.79
N LYS A 138 16.21 0.55 3.97
CA LYS A 138 15.61 -0.71 3.48
C LYS A 138 15.16 -1.64 4.61
N ASN A 139 15.83 -1.60 5.76
CA ASN A 139 15.46 -2.42 6.92
C ASN A 139 14.21 -1.90 7.61
N ASP A 140 14.03 -0.58 7.68
CA ASP A 140 12.82 0.03 8.26
C ASP A 140 11.61 -0.26 7.39
N VAL A 141 11.78 -0.17 6.06
CA VAL A 141 10.74 -0.56 5.10
C VAL A 141 10.30 -2.01 5.33
N LYS A 142 11.24 -2.96 5.45
CA LYS A 142 10.90 -4.37 5.76
C LYS A 142 10.14 -4.51 7.08
N LYS A 143 10.51 -3.74 8.11
CA LYS A 143 9.80 -3.74 9.40
C LYS A 143 8.39 -3.19 9.25
N ILE A 144 8.18 -2.09 8.52
CA ILE A 144 6.84 -1.55 8.23
C ILE A 144 5.99 -2.60 7.51
N TYR A 145 6.51 -3.26 6.48
CA TYR A 145 5.78 -4.34 5.79
C TYR A 145 5.44 -5.50 6.71
N SER A 146 6.28 -5.84 7.69
CA SER A 146 5.97 -6.88 8.67
C SER A 146 4.84 -6.51 9.64
N LEU A 147 4.57 -5.20 9.78
CA LEU A 147 3.46 -4.66 10.58
C LEU A 147 2.19 -4.44 9.76
N LEU A 148 2.26 -4.64 8.44
CA LEU A 148 1.14 -4.45 7.54
C LEU A 148 0.00 -5.40 7.91
N SER A 149 -1.12 -4.81 8.30
CA SER A 149 -2.37 -5.52 8.48
C SER A 149 -3.13 -5.61 7.16
N GLU A 150 -4.13 -6.48 7.11
CA GLU A 150 -5.06 -6.50 5.98
C GLU A 150 -5.68 -5.10 5.80
N SER A 151 -5.50 -4.52 4.61
CA SER A 151 -6.04 -3.20 4.29
C SER A 151 -7.56 -3.30 4.11
N PRO A 152 -8.36 -2.71 5.00
CA PRO A 152 -9.80 -2.73 4.87
C PRO A 152 -10.25 -1.82 3.72
N ASP A 153 -11.49 -2.02 3.26
CA ASP A 153 -12.11 -1.07 2.34
C ASP A 153 -12.23 0.31 2.99
N TYR A 154 -12.20 1.36 2.17
CA TYR A 154 -12.29 2.75 2.64
C TYR A 154 -13.51 2.99 3.55
N ASN A 155 -14.67 2.46 3.19
CA ASN A 155 -15.89 2.67 3.95
C ASN A 155 -15.82 2.01 5.33
N GLN A 156 -15.15 0.85 5.41
CA GLN A 156 -14.90 0.17 6.68
C GLN A 156 -13.90 0.95 7.54
N LEU A 157 -12.90 1.54 6.90
CA LEU A 157 -11.88 2.31 7.58
C LEU A 157 -12.43 3.61 8.17
N ILE A 158 -13.29 4.34 7.44
CA ILE A 158 -13.94 5.56 7.96
C ILE A 158 -14.93 5.23 9.07
N SER A 159 -15.76 4.20 8.89
CA SER A 159 -16.75 3.84 9.90
C SER A 159 -16.15 3.31 11.20
N ASN A 160 -14.94 2.72 11.15
CA ASN A 160 -14.30 2.06 12.28
C ASN A 160 -12.81 2.37 12.40
N THR A 161 -12.42 3.64 12.24
CA THR A 161 -10.99 4.04 12.25
C THR A 161 -10.26 3.59 13.51
N SER A 162 -10.94 3.61 14.67
CA SER A 162 -10.41 3.19 15.97
C SER A 162 -9.84 1.77 16.01
N LEU A 163 -10.36 0.84 15.20
CA LEU A 163 -9.88 -0.54 15.10
C LEU A 163 -8.51 -0.67 14.40
N TYR A 164 -8.07 0.42 13.77
CA TYR A 164 -6.84 0.49 12.96
C TYR A 164 -5.83 1.51 13.49
N ASN A 165 -6.15 2.25 14.55
CA ASN A 165 -5.27 3.28 15.14
C ASN A 165 -3.89 2.79 15.61
N ASN A 166 -3.69 1.47 15.67
CA ASN A 166 -2.44 0.79 16.03
C ASN A 166 -1.96 -0.21 14.96
N LYS A 167 -2.46 -0.08 13.73
CA LYS A 167 -2.14 -0.97 12.62
C LYS A 167 -1.59 -0.18 11.45
N VAL A 168 -0.57 -0.73 10.80
CA VAL A 168 -0.13 -0.23 9.50
C VAL A 168 -1.07 -0.77 8.44
N ILE A 169 -1.61 0.12 7.62
CA ILE A 169 -2.42 -0.22 6.45
C ILE A 169 -1.74 0.30 5.19
N SER A 170 -2.05 -0.34 4.07
CA SER A 170 -1.65 0.13 2.74
C SER A 170 -2.83 0.81 2.08
N ILE A 171 -2.64 2.05 1.63
CA ILE A 171 -3.63 2.80 0.85
C ILE A 171 -2.98 3.31 -0.43
N SER A 172 -3.63 3.05 -1.56
CA SER A 172 -3.22 3.57 -2.87
C SER A 172 -4.09 4.75 -3.29
N GLY A 173 -3.50 5.71 -4.00
CA GLY A 173 -4.26 6.79 -4.63
C GLY A 173 -3.38 7.72 -5.44
N THR A 174 -3.98 8.80 -5.93
CA THR A 174 -3.32 9.87 -6.68
C THR A 174 -3.11 11.08 -5.77
N ALA A 175 -1.88 11.60 -5.72
CA ALA A 175 -1.59 12.85 -5.00
C ALA A 175 -2.24 14.02 -5.73
N MET A 176 -3.22 14.66 -5.11
CA MET A 176 -3.92 15.81 -5.67
C MET A 176 -3.20 17.11 -5.35
N LYS A 177 -2.68 17.22 -4.13
CA LYS A 177 -2.00 18.41 -3.64
C LYS A 177 -0.92 18.03 -2.64
N ILE A 178 0.22 18.70 -2.72
CA ILE A 178 1.33 18.50 -1.78
C ILE A 178 1.68 19.86 -1.17
N THR A 179 1.55 19.96 0.15
CA THR A 179 1.90 21.16 0.90
C THR A 179 3.06 20.85 1.82
N GLU A 180 4.17 21.57 1.67
CA GLU A 180 5.30 21.48 2.58
C GLU A 180 5.23 22.61 3.61
N THR A 181 5.37 22.27 4.89
CA THR A 181 5.34 23.21 6.01
C THR A 181 6.46 22.88 7.01
N ILE A 182 6.70 23.78 7.96
CA ILE A 182 7.64 23.58 9.05
C ILE A 182 6.84 23.52 10.35
N VAL A 183 6.82 22.37 10.99
CA VAL A 183 6.17 22.15 12.29
C VAL A 183 7.26 21.87 13.32
N ASN A 184 7.35 22.68 14.38
CA ASN A 184 8.36 22.53 15.44
C ASN A 184 9.80 22.40 14.91
N ASN A 185 10.20 23.27 13.96
CA ASN A 185 11.50 23.24 13.27
C ASN A 185 11.78 21.99 12.43
N GLN A 186 10.78 21.17 12.16
CA GLN A 186 10.89 19.98 11.31
C GLN A 186 10.02 20.14 10.07
N GLN A 187 10.57 19.77 8.91
CA GLN A 187 9.82 19.78 7.66
C GLN A 187 8.75 18.69 7.70
N MET A 188 7.55 19.02 7.25
CA MET A 188 6.41 18.14 7.13
C MET A 188 5.78 18.30 5.76
N SER A 189 5.49 17.19 5.10
CA SER A 189 4.71 17.16 3.88
C SER A 189 3.29 16.70 4.19
N ILE A 190 2.31 17.50 3.81
CA ILE A 190 0.88 17.21 3.90
C ILE A 190 0.41 16.90 2.48
N LEU A 191 -0.02 15.66 2.25
CA LEU A 191 -0.45 15.18 0.95
C LEU A 191 -1.96 14.95 0.98
N GLU A 192 -2.69 15.63 0.11
CA GLU A 192 -4.08 15.30 -0.17
C GLU A 192 -4.11 14.25 -1.29
N VAL A 193 -4.66 13.07 -0.99
CA VAL A 193 -4.67 11.91 -1.88
C VAL A 193 -6.09 11.45 -2.13
N THR A 194 -6.39 11.06 -3.36
CA THR A 194 -7.68 10.50 -3.76
C THR A 194 -7.50 9.05 -4.22
N ALA A 195 -8.23 8.08 -3.66
CA ALA A 195 -8.30 6.74 -4.27
C ALA A 195 -9.30 6.70 -5.42
N ASN A 196 -10.36 7.50 -5.31
CA ASN A 196 -11.39 7.71 -6.33
C ASN A 196 -12.14 9.01 -5.98
N GLU A 197 -13.07 9.42 -6.85
CA GLU A 197 -13.83 10.67 -6.74
C GLU A 197 -14.48 10.91 -5.36
N ASN A 198 -14.78 9.84 -4.61
CA ASN A 198 -15.49 9.89 -3.33
C ASN A 198 -14.58 9.65 -2.11
N ASN A 199 -13.39 9.06 -2.30
CA ASN A 199 -12.54 8.60 -1.22
C ASN A 199 -11.27 9.46 -1.15
N LYS A 200 -11.23 10.33 -0.15
CA LYS A 200 -10.12 11.24 0.11
C LYS A 200 -9.34 10.84 1.37
N TYR A 201 -8.04 11.06 1.31
CA TYR A 201 -7.10 10.82 2.38
C TYR A 201 -6.20 12.04 2.53
N THR A 202 -5.80 12.32 3.75
CA THR A 202 -4.71 13.23 4.03
C THR A 202 -3.57 12.43 4.67
N ILE A 203 -2.39 12.48 4.05
CA ILE A 203 -1.19 11.83 4.60
C ILE A 203 -0.31 12.91 5.20
N LEU A 204 0.04 12.70 6.47
CA LEU A 204 1.01 13.47 7.23
C LEU A 204 2.35 12.72 7.16
N PHE A 205 3.30 13.23 6.39
CA PHE A 205 4.60 12.59 6.17
C PHE A 205 5.75 13.49 6.66
N PRO A 206 6.54 13.07 7.66
CA PRO A 206 7.69 13.86 8.11
C PRO A 206 8.78 13.90 7.04
N GLY A 207 9.25 15.11 6.71
CA GLY A 207 10.25 15.35 5.68
C GLY A 207 9.69 15.55 4.27
N PRO A 208 10.57 15.78 3.28
CA PRO A 208 10.18 16.00 1.89
C PRO A 208 9.67 14.71 1.24
N VAL A 209 8.79 14.86 0.24
CA VAL A 209 8.28 13.74 -0.54
C VAL A 209 8.81 13.74 -1.97
N GLY A 210 9.24 12.57 -2.44
CA GLY A 210 9.72 12.36 -3.82
C GLY A 210 8.61 12.18 -4.86
N ILE A 211 7.38 12.62 -4.54
CA ILE A 211 6.18 12.42 -5.37
C ILE A 211 5.71 13.78 -5.88
N LYS A 212 5.16 13.80 -7.09
CA LYS A 212 4.57 15.01 -7.69
C LYS A 212 3.05 14.93 -7.65
N GLU A 213 2.40 16.09 -7.67
CA GLU A 213 0.96 16.19 -7.89
C GLU A 213 0.56 15.51 -9.21
N GLY A 214 -0.58 14.82 -9.21
CA GLY A 214 -1.03 13.91 -10.27
C GLY A 214 -0.36 12.54 -10.25
N GLY A 215 0.68 12.32 -9.43
CA GLY A 215 1.37 11.04 -9.32
C GLY A 215 0.58 10.01 -8.53
N ASN A 216 0.63 8.76 -8.98
CA ASN A 216 0.07 7.63 -8.22
C ASN A 216 1.06 7.18 -7.15
N LEU A 217 0.54 6.87 -5.98
CA LEU A 217 1.32 6.43 -4.85
C LEU A 217 0.64 5.34 -4.04
N ILE A 218 1.45 4.58 -3.31
CA ILE A 218 1.03 3.72 -2.21
C ILE A 218 1.63 4.29 -0.93
N CYS A 219 0.77 4.48 0.07
CA CYS A 219 1.14 4.88 1.40
C CYS A 219 0.98 3.70 2.35
N LEU A 220 2.05 3.38 3.06
CA LEU A 220 2.00 2.52 4.23
C LEU A 220 1.99 3.42 5.46
N GLY A 221 0.90 3.41 6.21
CA GLY A 221 0.70 4.37 7.29
C GLY A 221 -0.26 3.89 8.36
N VAL A 222 -0.37 4.68 9.43
CA VAL A 222 -1.31 4.42 10.53
C VAL A 222 -2.45 5.43 10.42
N PRO A 223 -3.70 4.96 10.31
CA PRO A 223 -4.85 5.87 10.33
C PRO A 223 -5.02 6.44 11.74
N ILE A 224 -5.39 7.71 11.82
CA ILE A 224 -5.51 8.43 13.10
C ILE A 224 -6.98 8.73 13.39
N THR A 225 -7.60 9.42 12.45
CA THR A 225 -8.89 10.08 12.64
C THR A 225 -9.49 10.44 11.30
N THR A 226 -10.76 10.83 11.31
CA THR A 226 -11.46 11.42 10.18
C THR A 226 -11.70 12.89 10.46
N LEU A 227 -11.27 13.79 9.57
CA LEU A 227 -11.48 15.23 9.76
C LEU A 227 -12.97 15.58 9.62
N ASP A 228 -13.59 14.96 8.61
CA ASP A 228 -14.99 15.05 8.19
C ASP A 228 -15.46 13.66 7.72
N ASN A 229 -16.77 13.45 7.48
CA ASN A 229 -17.36 12.13 7.14
C ASN A 229 -16.68 11.37 5.97
N ASN A 230 -15.84 12.03 5.16
CA ASN A 230 -15.17 11.44 3.98
C ASN A 230 -13.68 11.83 3.86
N ASN A 231 -12.98 12.23 4.94
CA ASN A 231 -11.54 12.49 4.85
C ASN A 231 -10.78 11.84 6.01
N LEU A 232 -10.02 10.80 5.69
CA LEU A 232 -9.19 10.06 6.63
C LEU A 232 -7.78 10.65 6.70
N VAL A 233 -7.28 10.86 7.91
CA VAL A 233 -5.88 11.22 8.15
C VAL A 233 -5.03 10.00 8.46
N LEU A 234 -3.87 9.90 7.80
CA LEU A 234 -2.84 8.90 8.11
C LEU A 234 -1.51 9.54 8.50
N ILE A 235 -0.79 8.91 9.41
CA ILE A 235 0.65 9.09 9.57
C ILE A 235 1.36 8.22 8.55
N GLY A 236 2.06 8.83 7.61
CA GLY A 236 2.81 8.10 6.59
C GLY A 236 4.11 7.52 7.16
N GLY A 237 4.26 6.20 7.07
CA GLY A 237 5.51 5.50 7.39
C GLY A 237 6.39 5.24 6.16
N LYS A 238 5.76 5.01 5.01
CA LYS A 238 6.44 4.88 3.72
C LYS A 238 5.53 5.36 2.60
N LEU A 239 6.11 6.10 1.67
CA LEU A 239 5.50 6.47 0.41
C LEU A 239 6.25 5.80 -0.75
N GLU A 240 5.50 5.22 -1.68
CA GLU A 240 6.00 4.56 -2.89
C GLU A 240 5.30 5.13 -4.11
N THR A 241 6.06 5.51 -5.13
CA THR A 241 5.51 5.97 -6.41
C THR A 241 5.15 4.77 -7.27
N VAL A 242 3.96 4.79 -7.86
CA VAL A 242 3.52 3.80 -8.84
C VAL A 242 3.67 4.42 -10.24
N TYR A 243 4.54 3.83 -11.06
CA TYR A 243 4.80 4.26 -12.44
C TYR A 243 3.92 3.53 -13.44
#